data_AF-W3RPI4-F1
#
_entry.id   AF-W3RPI4-F1
#
_cell.length_a   1.000
_cell.length_b   1.000
_cell.length_c   1.000
_cell.angle_alpha   90.00
_cell.angle_beta   90.00
_cell.angle_gamma   90.00
#
_symmetry.space_group_name_H-M   'P 1'
#
loop_
_entity.id
_entity.type
_entity.pdbx_description
1 polymer ?
#
loop_
_entity_poly.entity_id
_entity_poly.type
_entity_poly.pdbx_seq_one_letter_code
_entity_poly.pdbx_strand_id
1 'polypeptide(L)'
;MRAPTSAGRRRLRQEAASSPAAGHASAPACNCPTRWRGKYLFDNAVEFLAGARHLVTAGDPHSREVLFHLIGCAVELSLKSYLHFAGWNDDRCRDEVRHDLVKALAATERLGLHRRHPDVRRLTRILSPYYRCHRIRELARLDPAPISPERAMRAAEGLLDDVLAAVAKRPRSRR
;
A
#
# COMPACT_ATOMS: atom_id res chain seq x y z
N MET A 1 24.11 35.64 71.10
CA MET A 1 25.31 35.97 70.31
C MET A 1 24.92 36.91 69.17
N ARG A 2 25.83 37.84 68.84
CA ARG A 2 25.70 38.99 67.93
C ARG A 2 25.46 38.58 66.46
N ALA A 3 24.75 39.41 65.70
CA ALA A 3 24.87 39.55 64.23
C ALA A 3 26.32 40.01 63.88
N PRO A 4 26.85 39.99 62.61
CA PRO A 4 26.22 40.70 61.49
C PRO A 4 26.60 40.29 60.03
N THR A 5 25.91 40.95 59.10
CA THR A 5 26.19 41.37 57.71
C THR A 5 27.56 41.15 57.03
N SER A 6 27.55 40.89 55.71
CA SER A 6 28.17 41.69 54.61
C SER A 6 28.07 40.90 53.28
N ALA A 7 27.52 41.41 52.17
CA ALA A 7 27.95 42.50 51.27
C ALA A 7 29.19 42.17 50.40
N GLY A 8 29.03 42.20 49.07
CA GLY A 8 30.15 42.21 48.10
C GLY A 8 29.71 41.85 46.67
N ARG A 9 29.32 42.84 45.83
CA ARG A 9 30.11 43.47 44.74
C ARG A 9 30.48 42.51 43.59
N ARG A 10 29.84 42.59 42.42
CA ARG A 10 30.07 43.48 41.25
C ARG A 10 31.32 43.15 40.40
N ARG A 11 31.09 43.21 39.07
CA ARG A 11 32.02 43.28 37.90
C ARG A 11 32.44 41.90 37.36
N LEU A 12 32.57 41.62 36.04
CA LEU A 12 32.79 42.42 34.83
C LEU A 12 32.30 41.65 33.57
N ARG A 13 31.74 42.40 32.60
CA ARG A 13 32.09 42.41 31.15
C ARG A 13 32.52 41.10 30.46
N GLN A 14 31.83 40.73 29.37
CA GLN A 14 32.37 40.85 27.99
C GLN A 14 31.30 40.55 26.93
N GLU A 15 31.34 41.34 25.85
CA GLU A 15 30.58 41.21 24.61
C GLU A 15 31.04 40.01 23.78
N ALA A 16 30.11 39.36 23.06
CA ALA A 16 30.37 38.87 21.71
C ALA A 16 29.05 38.72 20.96
N ALA A 17 28.92 39.49 19.88
CA ALA A 17 27.86 39.40 18.89
C ALA A 17 27.95 38.08 18.11
N SER A 18 26.79 37.52 17.74
CA SER A 18 26.53 36.89 16.43
C SER A 18 25.04 36.56 16.30
N SER A 19 24.33 37.31 15.47
CA SER A 19 23.05 36.91 14.85
C SER A 19 23.32 35.99 13.64
N PRO A 20 22.29 35.53 12.92
CA PRO A 20 21.22 34.63 13.33
C PRO A 20 21.39 33.27 12.62
N ALA A 21 20.94 32.17 13.23
CA ALA A 21 20.91 30.88 12.57
C ALA A 21 20.01 30.94 11.34
N ALA A 22 20.62 30.70 10.18
CA ALA A 22 20.01 30.69 8.88
C ALA A 22 18.74 29.83 8.87
N GLY A 23 17.67 30.39 8.30
CA GLY A 23 16.45 29.67 8.00
C GLY A 23 16.78 28.39 7.25
N HIS A 24 16.18 27.30 7.71
CA HIS A 24 16.17 26.05 6.97
C HIS A 24 15.58 26.30 5.59
N ALA A 25 16.45 26.44 4.61
CA ALA A 25 16.11 26.35 3.21
C ALA A 25 15.39 25.02 3.02
N SER A 26 14.09 25.12 2.75
CA SER A 26 13.28 23.98 2.36
C SER A 26 13.93 23.37 1.12
N ALA A 27 14.49 22.18 1.27
CA ALA A 27 14.99 21.40 0.16
C ALA A 27 13.86 21.23 -0.87
N PRO A 28 14.14 21.34 -2.18
CA PRO A 28 13.13 21.18 -3.21
C PRO A 28 12.54 19.77 -3.11
N ALA A 29 11.24 19.65 -2.84
CA ALA A 29 10.54 18.39 -2.66
C ALA A 29 10.78 17.43 -3.84
N CYS A 30 11.79 16.56 -3.77
CA CYS A 30 12.05 15.53 -4.77
C CYS A 30 10.75 14.72 -5.02
N ASN A 31 10.51 14.37 -6.29
CA ASN A 31 9.30 13.67 -6.72
C ASN A 31 8.98 12.50 -5.77
N CYS A 32 7.80 12.58 -5.15
CA CYS A 32 7.41 11.92 -3.91
C CYS A 32 7.75 10.40 -3.87
N PRO A 33 8.50 9.91 -2.85
CA PRO A 33 8.87 8.49 -2.70
C PRO A 33 7.71 7.50 -2.81
N THR A 34 6.48 7.93 -2.51
CA THR A 34 5.30 7.08 -2.58
C THR A 34 4.86 6.79 -4.02
N ARG A 35 5.11 7.68 -4.99
CA ARG A 35 4.67 7.50 -6.38
C ARG A 35 5.47 6.46 -7.15
N TRP A 36 6.80 6.46 -7.03
CA TRP A 36 7.62 5.43 -7.69
C TRP A 36 7.26 4.05 -7.14
N ARG A 37 7.06 3.97 -5.81
CA ARG A 37 6.69 2.75 -5.12
C ARG A 37 5.32 2.26 -5.58
N GLY A 38 4.35 3.16 -5.69
CA GLY A 38 3.05 2.86 -6.26
C GLY A 38 3.13 2.27 -7.67
N LYS A 39 3.95 2.86 -8.55
CA LYS A 39 4.16 2.31 -9.91
C LYS A 39 4.80 0.92 -9.87
N TYR A 40 5.87 0.75 -9.10
CA TYR A 40 6.57 -0.52 -8.96
C TYR A 40 5.63 -1.65 -8.49
N LEU A 41 4.79 -1.37 -7.49
CA LEU A 41 3.79 -2.33 -7.02
C LEU A 41 2.76 -2.68 -8.11
N PHE A 42 2.35 -1.69 -8.91
CA PHE A 42 1.43 -1.93 -10.03
C PHE A 42 2.06 -2.82 -11.10
N ASP A 43 3.30 -2.53 -11.50
CA ASP A 43 4.02 -3.32 -12.50
C ASP A 43 4.14 -4.79 -12.04
N ASN A 44 4.53 -5.03 -10.78
CA ASN A 44 4.57 -6.39 -10.21
C ASN A 44 3.18 -7.05 -10.21
N ALA A 45 2.12 -6.30 -9.90
CA ALA A 45 0.76 -6.86 -9.91
C ALA A 45 0.36 -7.37 -11.29
N VAL A 46 0.74 -6.65 -12.35
CA VAL A 46 0.53 -7.07 -13.75
C VAL A 46 1.28 -8.37 -14.04
N GLU A 47 2.53 -8.50 -13.60
CA GLU A 47 3.35 -9.71 -13.81
C GLU A 47 2.76 -10.93 -13.09
N PHE A 48 2.36 -10.77 -11.82
CA PHE A 48 1.68 -11.84 -11.08
C PHE A 48 0.41 -12.30 -11.78
N LEU A 49 -0.39 -11.36 -12.30
CA LEU A 49 -1.61 -11.68 -13.02
C LEU A 49 -1.34 -12.36 -14.37
N ALA A 50 -0.26 -11.99 -15.06
CA ALA A 50 0.18 -12.65 -16.29
C ALA A 50 0.57 -14.11 -16.03
N GLY A 51 1.32 -14.38 -14.95
CA GLY A 51 1.63 -15.74 -14.52
C GLY A 51 0.37 -16.54 -14.17
N ALA A 52 -0.58 -15.92 -13.48
CA ALA A 52 -1.86 -16.53 -13.15
C ALA A 52 -2.66 -16.88 -14.42
N ARG A 53 -2.68 -15.98 -15.42
CA ARG A 53 -3.35 -16.20 -16.72
C ARG A 53 -2.76 -17.39 -17.46
N HIS A 54 -1.43 -17.55 -17.44
CA HIS A 54 -0.78 -18.70 -18.05
C HIS A 54 -1.29 -20.03 -17.47
N LEU A 55 -1.47 -20.12 -16.15
CA LEU A 55 -2.00 -21.32 -15.50
C LEU A 55 -3.46 -21.60 -15.87
N VAL A 56 -4.30 -20.58 -15.99
CA VAL A 56 -5.69 -20.75 -16.45
C VAL A 56 -5.73 -21.27 -17.88
N THR A 57 -4.90 -20.71 -18.78
CA THR A 57 -4.81 -21.17 -20.17
C THR A 57 -4.28 -22.60 -20.29
N ALA A 58 -3.32 -22.99 -19.44
CA ALA A 58 -2.78 -24.34 -19.43
C ALA A 58 -3.79 -25.39 -18.94
N GLY A 59 -4.83 -24.97 -18.20
CA GLY A 59 -5.94 -25.83 -17.80
C GLY A 59 -5.60 -26.90 -16.76
N ASP A 60 -4.45 -26.79 -16.07
CA ASP A 60 -4.01 -27.78 -15.08
C ASP A 60 -4.80 -27.65 -13.75
N PRO A 61 -5.61 -28.66 -13.36
CA PRO A 61 -6.36 -28.63 -12.11
C PRO A 61 -5.47 -28.64 -10.86
N HIS A 62 -4.24 -29.17 -10.96
CA HIS A 62 -3.30 -29.22 -9.84
C HIS A 62 -2.65 -27.87 -9.54
N SER A 63 -2.75 -26.92 -10.48
CA SER A 63 -2.20 -25.57 -10.35
C SER A 63 -3.09 -24.60 -9.56
N ARG A 64 -4.22 -25.04 -9.00
CA ARG A 64 -5.18 -24.18 -8.26
C ARG A 64 -4.56 -23.41 -7.09
N GLU A 65 -3.66 -24.02 -6.34
CA GLU A 65 -2.97 -23.36 -5.22
C GLU A 65 -2.11 -22.20 -5.73
N VAL A 66 -1.25 -22.48 -6.71
CA VAL A 66 -0.37 -21.49 -7.33
C VAL A 66 -1.20 -20.38 -7.95
N LEU A 67 -2.26 -20.73 -8.68
CA LEU A 67 -3.18 -19.78 -9.28
C LEU A 67 -3.76 -18.80 -8.25
N PHE A 68 -4.38 -19.30 -7.18
CA PHE A 68 -4.98 -18.42 -6.16
C PHE A 68 -3.93 -17.62 -5.39
N HIS A 69 -2.72 -18.13 -5.26
CA HIS A 69 -1.61 -17.38 -4.67
C HIS A 69 -1.22 -16.19 -5.57
N LEU A 70 -1.00 -16.42 -6.87
CA LEU A 70 -0.64 -15.38 -7.83
C LEU A 70 -1.76 -14.31 -7.94
N ILE A 71 -3.02 -14.73 -7.98
CA ILE A 71 -4.17 -13.80 -7.95
C ILE A 71 -4.18 -12.98 -6.66
N GLY A 72 -3.93 -13.62 -5.50
CA GLY A 72 -3.82 -12.91 -4.21
C GLY A 72 -2.74 -11.84 -4.22
N CYS A 73 -1.55 -12.16 -4.73
CA CYS A 73 -0.45 -11.22 -4.89
C CYS A 73 -0.81 -10.07 -5.82
N ALA A 74 -1.39 -10.35 -6.99
CA ALA A 74 -1.83 -9.31 -7.93
C ALA A 74 -2.84 -8.35 -7.26
N VAL A 75 -3.87 -8.88 -6.60
CA VAL A 75 -4.87 -8.07 -5.90
C VAL A 75 -4.26 -7.23 -4.78
N GLU A 76 -3.39 -7.82 -3.94
CA GLU A 76 -2.71 -7.08 -2.87
C GLU A 76 -1.91 -5.90 -3.42
N LEU A 77 -1.08 -6.17 -4.43
CA LEU A 77 -0.15 -5.20 -4.98
C LEU A 77 -0.87 -4.09 -5.76
N SER A 78 -1.94 -4.40 -6.48
CA SER A 78 -2.79 -3.38 -7.12
C SER A 78 -3.44 -2.45 -6.12
N LEU A 79 -3.97 -2.99 -5.01
CA LEU A 79 -4.60 -2.17 -3.97
C LEU A 79 -3.56 -1.30 -3.26
N LYS A 80 -2.42 -1.88 -2.87
CA LYS A 80 -1.31 -1.12 -2.26
C LYS A 80 -0.76 -0.06 -3.20
N SER A 81 -0.64 -0.36 -4.49
CA SER A 81 -0.27 0.63 -5.50
C SER A 81 -1.17 1.86 -5.44
N TYR A 82 -2.49 1.65 -5.44
CA TYR A 82 -3.46 2.75 -5.32
C TYR A 82 -3.27 3.54 -4.02
N LEU A 83 -3.10 2.85 -2.88
CA LEU A 83 -2.85 3.50 -1.58
C LEU A 83 -1.58 4.37 -1.62
N HIS A 84 -0.51 3.88 -2.26
CA HIS A 84 0.72 4.63 -2.45
C HIS A 84 0.52 5.87 -3.34
N PHE A 85 -0.24 5.76 -4.44
CA PHE A 85 -0.64 6.93 -5.23
C PHE A 85 -1.56 7.90 -4.47
N ALA A 86 -2.21 7.43 -3.41
CA ALA A 86 -2.97 8.24 -2.47
C ALA A 86 -2.14 8.75 -1.27
N GLY A 87 -0.81 8.54 -1.28
CA GLY A 87 0.11 9.10 -0.29
C GLY A 87 0.43 8.16 0.88
N TRP A 88 -0.02 6.90 0.87
CA TRP A 88 0.39 5.92 1.88
C TRP A 88 1.84 5.47 1.65
N ASN A 89 2.53 5.09 2.73
CA ASN A 89 3.85 4.48 2.69
C ASN A 89 3.77 2.99 3.06
N ASP A 90 4.89 2.27 2.92
CA ASP A 90 4.94 0.82 3.19
C ASP A 90 4.61 0.50 4.66
N ASP A 91 5.02 1.34 5.62
CA ASP A 91 4.76 1.13 7.05
C ASP A 91 3.26 1.20 7.35
N ARG A 92 2.58 2.24 6.87
CA ARG A 92 1.12 2.35 7.00
C ARG A 92 0.41 1.19 6.33
N CYS A 93 0.85 0.79 5.13
CA CYS A 93 0.31 -0.39 4.46
C CYS A 93 0.52 -1.67 5.29
N ARG A 94 1.67 -1.82 5.96
CA ARG A 94 1.98 -2.97 6.82
C ARG A 94 1.11 -3.01 8.07
N ASP A 95 0.93 -1.86 8.72
CA ASP A 95 0.23 -1.77 10.00
C ASP A 95 -1.29 -1.84 9.83
N GLU A 96 -1.84 -1.15 8.82
CA GLU A 96 -3.30 -1.04 8.67
C GLU A 96 -3.92 -2.18 7.84
N VAL A 97 -3.24 -2.64 6.78
CA VAL A 97 -3.83 -3.61 5.82
C VAL A 97 -3.07 -4.94 5.74
N ARG A 98 -1.73 -4.92 5.76
CA ARG A 98 -0.85 -6.10 5.60
C ARG A 98 -1.26 -6.95 4.39
N HIS A 99 -1.60 -8.23 4.60
CA HIS A 99 -2.10 -9.18 3.59
C HIS A 99 -3.63 -9.34 3.64
N ASP A 100 -4.35 -8.48 4.39
CA ASP A 100 -5.81 -8.53 4.45
C ASP A 100 -6.42 -7.76 3.26
N LEU A 101 -6.83 -8.51 2.24
CA LEU A 101 -7.36 -7.96 0.99
C LEU A 101 -8.69 -7.22 1.18
N VAL A 102 -9.48 -7.60 2.21
CA VAL A 102 -10.74 -6.92 2.52
C VAL A 102 -10.45 -5.54 3.10
N LYS A 103 -9.49 -5.43 4.03
CA LYS A 103 -9.05 -4.14 4.57
C LYS A 103 -8.42 -3.26 3.50
N ALA A 104 -7.56 -3.83 2.65
CA ALA A 104 -6.94 -3.10 1.54
C ALA A 104 -7.99 -2.52 0.58
N LEU A 105 -8.99 -3.31 0.18
CA LEU A 105 -10.07 -2.84 -0.69
C LEU A 105 -10.93 -1.77 -0.01
N ALA A 106 -11.28 -1.95 1.26
CA ALA A 106 -12.04 -0.94 2.00
C ALA A 106 -11.25 0.38 2.14
N ALA A 107 -9.93 0.32 2.31
CA ALA A 107 -9.08 1.51 2.36
C ALA A 107 -9.04 2.24 1.01
N THR A 108 -8.88 1.53 -0.12
CA THR A 108 -8.87 2.17 -1.44
C THR A 108 -10.23 2.77 -1.81
N GLU A 109 -11.34 2.09 -1.49
CA GLU A 109 -12.69 2.61 -1.73
C GLU A 109 -12.98 3.88 -0.91
N ARG A 110 -12.56 3.94 0.35
CA ARG A 110 -12.64 5.17 1.17
C ARG A 110 -11.85 6.34 0.56
N LEU A 111 -10.81 6.04 -0.20
CA LEU A 111 -9.96 7.03 -0.89
C LEU A 111 -10.44 7.31 -2.33
N GLY A 112 -11.60 6.80 -2.72
CA GLY A 112 -12.26 7.10 -3.99
C GLY A 112 -11.96 6.12 -5.13
N LEU A 113 -11.40 4.93 -4.86
CA LEU A 113 -11.37 3.87 -5.87
C LEU A 113 -12.80 3.40 -6.16
N HIS A 114 -13.21 3.40 -7.43
CA HIS A 114 -14.52 2.91 -7.86
C HIS A 114 -14.32 1.62 -8.64
N ARG A 115 -14.61 0.50 -8.00
CA ARG A 115 -14.59 -0.81 -8.67
C ARG A 115 -15.77 -0.93 -9.63
N ARG A 116 -15.50 -1.35 -10.87
CA ARG A 116 -16.53 -1.61 -11.89
C ARG A 116 -16.88 -3.09 -11.96
N HIS A 117 -15.91 -3.98 -11.75
CA HIS A 117 -16.17 -5.41 -11.84
C HIS A 117 -16.90 -5.93 -10.58
N PRO A 118 -18.09 -6.56 -10.72
CA PRO A 118 -18.96 -6.91 -9.58
C PRO A 118 -18.33 -7.93 -8.63
N ASP A 119 -17.52 -8.86 -9.16
CA ASP A 119 -16.93 -9.95 -8.37
C ASP A 119 -15.70 -9.53 -7.54
N VAL A 120 -15.17 -8.30 -7.65
CA VAL A 120 -13.95 -7.89 -6.90
C VAL A 120 -14.13 -8.02 -5.39
N ARG A 121 -15.25 -7.56 -4.84
CA ARG A 121 -15.55 -7.72 -3.40
C ARG A 121 -15.70 -9.18 -3.00
N ARG A 122 -16.27 -10.00 -3.88
CA ARG A 122 -16.47 -11.43 -3.63
C ARG A 122 -15.12 -12.14 -3.60
N LEU A 123 -14.26 -11.85 -4.57
CA LEU A 123 -12.90 -12.36 -4.67
C LEU A 123 -12.09 -12.03 -3.40
N THR A 124 -12.06 -10.77 -2.96
CA THR A 124 -11.30 -10.38 -1.76
C THR A 124 -11.82 -11.06 -0.50
N ARG A 125 -13.14 -11.22 -0.34
CA ARG A 125 -13.74 -11.94 0.81
C ARG A 125 -13.38 -13.42 0.81
N ILE A 126 -13.30 -14.06 -0.35
CA ILE A 126 -12.92 -15.48 -0.47
C ILE A 126 -11.44 -15.66 -0.20
N LEU A 127 -10.57 -14.83 -0.81
CA LEU A 127 -9.13 -14.98 -0.69
C LEU A 127 -8.59 -14.55 0.68
N SER A 128 -9.08 -13.43 1.25
CA SER A 128 -8.44 -12.78 2.41
C SER A 128 -8.23 -13.70 3.63
N PRO A 129 -9.21 -14.53 4.06
CA PRO A 129 -9.04 -15.40 5.23
C PRO A 129 -7.88 -16.39 5.08
N TYR A 130 -7.66 -16.90 3.87
CA TYR A 130 -6.61 -17.87 3.56
C TYR A 130 -5.28 -17.18 3.24
N TYR A 131 -5.34 -16.11 2.46
CA TYR A 131 -4.16 -15.40 1.98
C TYR A 131 -3.38 -14.76 3.15
N ARG A 132 -4.08 -14.08 4.06
CA ARG A 132 -3.45 -13.39 5.20
C ARG A 132 -2.76 -14.33 6.20
N CYS A 133 -3.11 -15.62 6.16
CA CYS A 133 -2.57 -16.66 7.02
C CYS A 133 -1.69 -17.66 6.25
N HIS A 134 -1.34 -17.38 5.00
CA HIS A 134 -0.55 -18.27 4.13
C HIS A 134 -1.14 -19.68 3.95
N ARG A 135 -2.47 -19.78 3.91
CA ARG A 135 -3.26 -21.02 3.81
C ARG A 135 -3.98 -21.19 2.47
N ILE A 136 -3.44 -20.62 1.39
CA ILE A 136 -4.06 -20.73 0.05
C ILE A 136 -4.25 -22.19 -0.39
N ARG A 137 -3.38 -23.10 0.05
CA ARG A 137 -3.55 -24.55 -0.14
C ARG A 137 -4.90 -25.08 0.36
N GLU A 138 -5.40 -24.56 1.48
CA GLU A 138 -6.69 -24.98 2.03
C GLU A 138 -7.84 -24.52 1.12
N LEU A 139 -7.81 -23.27 0.64
CA LEU A 139 -8.77 -22.77 -0.35
C LEU A 139 -8.73 -23.57 -1.66
N ALA A 140 -7.54 -23.91 -2.14
CA ALA A 140 -7.36 -24.64 -3.39
C ALA A 140 -7.99 -26.04 -3.35
N ARG A 141 -8.08 -26.66 -2.16
CA ARG A 141 -8.67 -27.98 -1.93
C ARG A 141 -10.20 -27.99 -1.79
N LEU A 142 -10.84 -26.83 -1.67
CA LEU A 142 -12.31 -26.77 -1.53
C LEU A 142 -13.00 -27.23 -2.82
N ASP A 143 -13.97 -28.12 -2.65
CA ASP A 143 -14.82 -28.64 -3.72
C ASP A 143 -16.29 -28.69 -3.24
N PRO A 144 -17.23 -27.98 -3.91
CA PRO A 144 -17.01 -27.10 -5.04
C PRO A 144 -16.18 -25.86 -4.69
N ALA A 145 -15.41 -25.35 -5.66
CA ALA A 145 -14.64 -24.13 -5.49
C ALA A 145 -15.56 -22.94 -5.20
N PRO A 146 -15.30 -22.11 -4.17
CA PRO A 146 -16.14 -20.96 -3.85
C PRO A 146 -16.11 -19.90 -4.97
N ILE A 147 -15.06 -19.86 -5.79
CA ILE A 147 -14.99 -19.07 -7.03
C ILE A 147 -14.23 -19.88 -8.08
N SER A 148 -14.71 -19.87 -9.33
CA SER A 148 -13.97 -20.53 -10.40
C SER A 148 -12.66 -19.79 -10.71
N PRO A 149 -11.62 -20.49 -11.16
CA PRO A 149 -10.38 -19.90 -11.67
C PRO A 149 -10.60 -18.70 -12.61
N GLU A 150 -11.50 -18.85 -13.59
CA GLU A 150 -11.76 -17.85 -14.63
C GLU A 150 -12.48 -16.63 -14.06
N ARG A 151 -13.42 -16.83 -13.14
CA ARG A 151 -14.11 -15.72 -12.46
C ARG A 151 -13.16 -14.95 -11.55
N ALA A 152 -12.27 -15.66 -10.84
CA ALA A 152 -11.25 -15.03 -10.02
C ALA A 152 -10.28 -14.19 -10.88
N MET A 153 -9.85 -14.73 -12.03
CA MET A 153 -8.99 -14.04 -12.99
C MET A 153 -9.64 -12.74 -13.48
N ARG A 154 -10.86 -12.81 -14.04
CA ARG A 154 -11.57 -11.64 -14.59
C ARG A 154 -11.81 -10.56 -13.54
N ALA A 155 -12.10 -10.96 -12.30
CA ALA A 155 -12.26 -10.01 -11.21
C ALA A 155 -10.93 -9.31 -10.86
N ALA A 156 -9.80 -10.02 -10.87
CA ALA A 156 -8.49 -9.41 -10.65
C ALA A 156 -8.10 -8.48 -11.81
N GLU A 157 -8.31 -8.89 -13.07
CA GLU A 157 -8.10 -8.05 -14.27
C GLU A 157 -8.90 -6.75 -14.17
N GLY A 158 -10.20 -6.84 -13.87
CA GLY A 158 -11.05 -5.66 -13.72
C GLY A 158 -10.57 -4.72 -12.60
N LEU A 159 -10.03 -5.26 -11.51
CA LEU A 159 -9.44 -4.43 -10.45
C LEU A 159 -8.17 -3.69 -10.93
N LEU A 160 -7.30 -4.34 -11.69
CA LEU A 160 -6.12 -3.68 -12.26
C LEU A 160 -6.53 -2.54 -13.18
N ASP A 161 -7.52 -2.76 -14.05
CA ASP A 161 -8.06 -1.73 -14.95
C ASP A 161 -8.64 -0.54 -14.17
N ASP A 162 -9.36 -0.81 -13.08
CA ASP A 162 -9.92 0.21 -12.21
C ASP A 162 -8.83 1.03 -11.51
N VAL A 163 -7.78 0.38 -11.01
CA VAL A 163 -6.63 1.06 -10.39
C VAL A 163 -5.88 1.89 -11.42
N LEU A 164 -5.59 1.35 -12.60
CA LEU A 164 -4.90 2.06 -13.68
C LEU A 164 -5.66 3.32 -14.09
N ALA A 165 -6.97 3.18 -14.34
CA ALA A 165 -7.82 4.30 -14.72
C ALA A 165 -7.89 5.37 -13.61
N ALA A 166 -7.96 4.97 -12.35
CA ALA A 166 -8.05 5.89 -11.23
C ALA A 166 -6.72 6.62 -10.96
N VAL A 167 -5.58 5.94 -11.10
CA VAL A 167 -4.25 6.56 -10.98
C VAL A 167 -3.98 7.54 -12.12
N ALA A 168 -4.39 7.22 -13.35
CA ALA A 168 -4.24 8.11 -14.50
C ALA A 168 -5.01 9.43 -14.33
N LYS A 169 -6.18 9.40 -13.68
CA LYS A 169 -7.03 10.57 -13.42
C LYS A 169 -6.54 11.44 -12.26
N ARG A 170 -5.67 10.93 -11.38
CA ARG A 170 -5.18 11.70 -10.23
C ARG A 170 -4.21 12.78 -10.70
N PRO A 171 -4.52 14.08 -10.49
CA PRO A 171 -3.64 15.16 -10.92
C PRO A 171 -2.25 14.97 -10.31
N ARG A 172 -1.21 15.24 -11.12
CA ARG A 172 0.12 15.48 -10.57
C ARG A 172 -0.04 16.72 -9.71
N SER A 173 0.04 16.58 -8.39
CA SER A 173 0.07 17.73 -7.48
C SER A 173 1.15 18.68 -8.01
N ARG A 174 0.73 19.82 -8.58
CA ARG A 174 1.65 20.90 -8.92
C ARG A 174 2.22 21.39 -7.59
N ARG A 175 3.55 21.42 -7.55
CA ARG A 175 4.33 21.95 -6.43
C ARG A 175 4.03 23.42 -6.20
#